data_AF-A0A6A3NF91-F1
#
_entry.id   AF-A0A6A3NF91-F1
#
_cell.length_a   1.000
_cell.length_b   1.000
_cell.length_c   1.000
_cell.angle_alpha   90.00
_cell.angle_beta   90.00
_cell.angle_gamma   90.00
#
_symmetry.space_group_name_H-M   'P 1'
#
loop_
_entity.id
_entity.type
_entity.pdbx_description
1 polymer ?
#
loop_
_entity_poly.entity_id
_entity_poly.type
_entity_poly.pdbx_seq_one_letter_code
_entity_poly.pdbx_strand_id
1 'polypeptide(L)'
;MASLSSRSLLLCASRARFPYALSCFHSSSGSLRTRAAERSQAGPSTPPSDAASPQLSVRNAAKAPGQLDVLLPLPGVKGLTRLGLEDTRASVRDLIEAVRHADASLKTVEVATPDGTKLARTVRLSELTAMSFCLRLNHVSVLVEGDAAALDDRRAREESVAFATVKAEIEKDPRLILPLKEFYRMCHNAGAEEAVATKWLRELQRRNLIVHFDRSKNPQLENAVILRPYSLESVLTLQNSLDSELYNIKHDRRVKERQLTELNSTLKKLQQVESEVHLAARRMPNAQKWVGLTGLTGFYGALMFCVWDVYSWDVMEPITYFIGFTAVLGNSFYYTITKKDPTYSNIWQKRYWARVDVLSKERKFNPSELEELKARIADLENDITLLSQWEKVEVGSPTLH
;
A
#
# COMPACT_ATOMS: atom_id res chain seq x y z
N MET A 1 11.79 41.29 26.32
CA MET A 1 13.09 40.65 26.56
C MET A 1 12.81 39.36 27.33
N ALA A 2 12.78 38.24 26.62
CA ALA A 2 12.36 36.94 27.15
C ALA A 2 13.53 35.95 27.13
N SER A 3 13.74 35.33 28.29
CA SER A 3 14.27 33.98 28.57
C SER A 3 15.46 33.43 27.78
N LEU A 4 16.59 33.42 28.48
CA LEU A 4 17.63 32.39 28.43
C LEU A 4 17.04 30.98 28.64
N SER A 5 17.57 29.98 27.94
CA SER A 5 18.29 28.83 28.53
C SER A 5 18.16 27.55 27.69
N SER A 6 19.35 27.06 27.30
CA SER A 6 19.72 25.65 27.23
C SER A 6 18.96 24.73 26.26
N ARG A 7 19.61 24.46 25.11
CA ARG A 7 19.87 23.06 24.71
C ARG A 7 21.26 22.93 24.12
N SER A 8 21.93 21.93 24.65
CA SER A 8 23.35 21.64 24.64
C SER A 8 23.79 20.87 23.41
N LEU A 9 25.08 21.05 23.12
CA LEU A 9 25.90 20.36 22.13
C LEU A 9 25.90 18.84 22.30
N LEU A 10 25.77 18.12 21.18
CA LEU A 10 26.40 16.81 20.96
C LEU A 10 27.09 16.90 19.60
N LEU A 11 28.39 17.17 19.56
CA LEU A 11 29.50 16.19 19.53
C LEU A 11 29.53 15.33 18.26
N CYS A 12 30.58 15.63 17.50
CA CYS A 12 31.11 14.96 16.33
C CYS A 12 31.55 13.53 16.66
N ALA A 13 31.17 12.55 15.82
CA ALA A 13 31.93 11.31 15.68
C ALA A 13 31.72 10.70 14.29
N SER A 14 32.85 10.54 13.62
CA SER A 14 33.06 9.95 12.31
C SER A 14 32.99 8.42 12.32
N ARG A 15 32.82 7.86 11.11
CA ARG A 15 33.18 6.48 10.70
C ARG A 15 32.34 5.32 11.28
N ALA A 16 31.44 4.82 10.44
CA ALA A 16 31.53 3.44 9.97
C ALA A 16 31.07 3.37 8.51
N ARG A 17 32.07 3.44 7.63
CA ARG A 17 31.98 3.07 6.22
C ARG A 17 32.13 1.54 6.22
N PHE A 18 31.09 0.77 5.92
CA PHE A 18 31.26 -0.58 5.39
C PHE A 18 30.19 -0.89 4.34
N PRO A 19 30.56 -1.68 3.32
CA PRO A 19 29.93 -1.72 2.03
C PRO A 19 28.99 -2.92 1.90
N TYR A 20 27.93 -2.78 1.12
CA TYR A 20 27.38 -3.92 0.38
C TYR A 20 27.53 -3.62 -1.10
N ALA A 21 28.75 -3.90 -1.56
CA ALA A 21 29.00 -4.28 -2.93
C ALA A 21 28.31 -5.63 -3.17
N LEU A 22 27.13 -5.61 -3.79
CA LEU A 22 26.68 -6.75 -4.58
C LEU A 22 27.28 -6.58 -5.97
N SER A 23 28.58 -6.86 -6.05
CA SER A 23 29.22 -7.29 -7.28
C SER A 23 28.61 -8.63 -7.67
N CYS A 24 27.54 -8.59 -8.45
CA CYS A 24 27.16 -9.70 -9.30
C CYS A 24 28.33 -9.93 -10.27
N PHE A 25 29.14 -10.94 -9.98
CA PHE A 25 30.05 -11.49 -10.97
C PHE A 25 29.21 -12.10 -12.10
N HIS A 26 29.01 -11.31 -13.15
CA HIS A 26 28.96 -11.84 -14.49
C HIS A 26 30.37 -12.31 -14.86
N SER A 27 30.56 -13.62 -14.88
CA SER A 27 31.52 -14.30 -15.75
C SER A 27 30.78 -15.54 -16.24
N SER A 28 30.13 -15.47 -17.39
CA SER A 28 30.73 -15.68 -18.73
C SER A 28 31.49 -17.00 -18.83
N SER A 29 30.75 -18.07 -19.07
CA SER A 29 31.12 -19.08 -20.07
C SER A 29 29.83 -19.84 -20.36
N GLY A 30 29.11 -19.47 -21.40
CA GLY A 30 29.59 -19.68 -22.75
C GLY A 30 29.00 -21.01 -23.21
N SER A 31 27.72 -20.97 -23.57
CA SER A 31 27.09 -22.01 -24.36
C SER A 31 27.86 -22.15 -25.67
N LEU A 32 28.71 -23.15 -25.76
CA LEU A 32 29.17 -23.68 -27.03
C LEU A 32 28.64 -25.11 -27.15
N ARG A 33 27.50 -25.19 -27.83
CA ARG A 33 27.19 -26.34 -28.68
C ARG A 33 28.41 -26.62 -29.55
N THR A 34 28.90 -27.85 -29.55
CA THR A 34 29.08 -28.65 -30.78
C THR A 34 29.64 -30.04 -30.46
N ARG A 35 28.85 -31.05 -30.84
CA ARG A 35 29.20 -32.06 -31.86
C ARG A 35 30.28 -33.10 -31.50
N ALA A 36 29.83 -34.33 -31.26
CA ALA A 36 30.37 -35.60 -31.78
C ALA A 36 29.67 -36.77 -31.04
N ALA A 37 29.23 -37.86 -31.65
CA ALA A 37 29.10 -38.26 -33.03
C ALA A 37 28.09 -39.42 -33.05
N GLU A 38 27.11 -39.37 -33.95
CA GLU A 38 26.49 -40.60 -34.44
C GLU A 38 27.52 -41.37 -35.26
N ARG A 39 27.79 -42.61 -34.87
CA ARG A 39 28.13 -43.68 -35.84
C ARG A 39 27.76 -45.05 -35.27
N SER A 40 26.57 -45.47 -35.68
CA SER A 40 26.27 -46.76 -36.33
C SER A 40 26.64 -48.09 -35.66
N GLN A 41 25.55 -48.83 -35.40
CA GLN A 41 25.36 -50.28 -35.57
C GLN A 41 26.02 -51.24 -34.57
N ALA A 42 25.20 -51.93 -33.77
CA ALA A 42 24.89 -53.35 -33.98
C ALA A 42 23.90 -53.90 -32.93
N GLY A 43 22.83 -54.54 -33.40
CA GLY A 43 22.29 -55.78 -32.80
C GLY A 43 21.25 -55.66 -31.68
N PRO A 44 20.14 -56.44 -31.73
CA PRO A 44 19.18 -56.54 -30.65
C PRO A 44 19.70 -57.51 -29.59
N SER A 45 19.81 -57.08 -28.34
CA SER A 45 19.96 -58.00 -27.21
C SER A 45 19.04 -57.57 -26.07
N THR A 46 17.95 -58.33 -26.00
CA THR A 46 17.31 -58.89 -24.81
C THR A 46 17.69 -58.25 -23.46
N PRO A 47 16.72 -57.77 -22.65
CA PRO A 47 17.02 -57.26 -21.32
C PRO A 47 17.56 -58.41 -20.45
N PRO A 48 18.64 -58.24 -19.67
CA PRO A 48 18.86 -59.10 -18.54
C PRO A 48 17.83 -58.70 -17.48
N SER A 49 16.83 -59.55 -17.35
CA SER A 49 15.92 -59.64 -16.21
C SER A 49 16.69 -59.63 -14.88
N ASP A 50 16.06 -59.07 -13.86
CA ASP A 50 16.24 -59.40 -12.44
C ASP A 50 17.55 -58.93 -11.76
N ALA A 51 17.71 -57.62 -11.54
CA ALA A 51 18.64 -57.15 -10.49
C ALA A 51 18.34 -55.74 -9.91
N ALA A 52 17.22 -55.11 -10.26
CA ALA A 52 16.98 -53.68 -9.97
C ALA A 52 15.94 -53.40 -8.88
N SER A 53 15.31 -54.42 -8.31
CA SER A 53 14.50 -54.27 -7.10
C SER A 53 15.36 -54.54 -5.86
N PRO A 54 15.28 -53.72 -4.79
CA PRO A 54 15.94 -54.04 -3.53
C PRO A 54 15.34 -55.34 -2.98
N GLN A 55 16.19 -56.35 -2.80
CA GLN A 55 15.77 -57.66 -2.29
C GLN A 55 15.55 -57.65 -0.78
N LEU A 56 16.13 -56.67 -0.08
CA LEU A 56 16.06 -56.51 1.37
C LEU A 56 15.97 -55.02 1.73
N SER A 57 15.15 -54.66 2.73
CA SER A 57 15.11 -53.30 3.30
C SER A 57 15.58 -53.34 4.75
N VAL A 58 16.49 -52.44 5.12
CA VAL A 58 17.06 -52.30 6.46
C VAL A 58 16.97 -50.85 6.90
N ARG A 59 16.70 -50.62 8.19
CA ARG A 59 16.62 -49.28 8.77
C ARG A 59 17.95 -48.86 9.37
N ASN A 60 18.32 -47.60 9.16
CA ASN A 60 19.37 -46.97 9.92
C ASN A 60 18.84 -46.61 11.32
N ALA A 61 19.33 -47.30 12.35
CA ALA A 61 18.91 -47.09 13.74
C ALA A 61 19.53 -45.83 14.39
N ALA A 62 20.45 -45.16 13.69
CA ALA A 62 21.10 -43.95 14.17
C ALA A 62 20.16 -42.73 14.10
N LYS A 63 20.07 -41.98 15.22
CA LYS A 63 19.18 -40.81 15.35
C LYS A 63 19.77 -39.50 14.83
N ALA A 64 21.08 -39.45 14.60
CA ALA A 64 21.79 -38.24 14.18
C ALA A 64 22.15 -38.28 12.68
N PRO A 65 21.99 -37.18 11.93
CA PRO A 65 22.42 -37.11 10.53
C PRO A 65 23.94 -37.28 10.44
N GLY A 66 24.41 -38.19 9.60
CA GLY A 66 25.82 -38.54 9.46
C GLY A 66 26.33 -39.67 10.35
N GLN A 67 25.46 -40.30 11.15
CA GLN A 67 25.74 -41.56 11.83
C GLN A 67 25.00 -42.70 11.14
N LEU A 68 25.65 -43.84 10.99
CA LEU A 68 25.08 -45.04 10.40
C LEU A 68 25.17 -46.18 11.42
N ASP A 69 24.04 -46.78 11.75
CA ASP A 69 23.97 -48.00 12.56
C ASP A 69 22.98 -48.96 11.92
N VAL A 70 23.50 -49.89 11.11
CA VAL A 70 22.70 -50.77 10.25
C VAL A 70 23.09 -52.22 10.52
N LEU A 71 22.09 -53.10 10.59
CA LEU A 71 22.27 -54.56 10.70
C LEU A 71 22.19 -55.19 9.32
N LEU A 72 23.33 -55.61 8.77
CA LEU A 72 23.41 -56.17 7.42
C LEU A 72 23.63 -57.69 7.46
N PRO A 73 22.85 -58.48 6.71
CA PRO A 73 23.15 -59.89 6.49
C PRO A 73 24.28 -59.99 5.45
N LEU A 74 25.50 -60.23 5.91
CA LEU A 74 26.66 -60.38 5.03
C LEU A 74 26.80 -61.84 4.56
N PRO A 75 27.06 -62.10 3.26
CA PRO A 75 27.07 -63.46 2.72
C PRO A 75 28.19 -64.36 3.27
N GLY A 76 29.31 -63.79 3.74
CA GLY A 76 30.44 -64.54 4.29
C GLY A 76 30.37 -64.84 5.79
N VAL A 77 29.41 -64.25 6.52
CA VAL A 77 29.32 -64.36 7.99
C VAL A 77 27.95 -64.92 8.39
N LYS A 78 27.93 -65.93 9.28
CA LYS A 78 26.67 -66.43 9.82
C LYS A 78 26.11 -65.42 10.84
N GLY A 79 25.02 -64.74 10.49
CA GLY A 79 24.30 -63.82 11.37
C GLY A 79 24.10 -62.42 10.76
N LEU A 80 23.58 -61.50 11.57
CA LEU A 80 23.48 -60.08 11.22
C LEU A 80 24.72 -59.36 11.73
N THR A 81 25.44 -58.67 10.85
CA THR A 81 26.60 -57.87 11.22
C THR A 81 26.17 -56.43 11.45
N ARG A 82 26.46 -55.90 12.65
CA ARG A 82 26.23 -54.49 12.97
C ARG A 82 27.34 -53.63 12.39
N LEU A 83 26.98 -52.71 11.50
CA LEU A 83 27.88 -51.72 10.91
C LEU A 83 27.54 -50.35 11.50
N GLY A 84 28.39 -49.92 12.43
CA GLY A 84 28.33 -48.63 13.09
C GLY A 84 29.42 -47.69 12.58
N LEU A 85 29.05 -46.56 11.99
CA LEU A 85 29.94 -45.46 11.61
C LEU A 85 29.45 -44.19 12.31
N GLU A 86 30.22 -43.70 13.27
CA GLU A 86 29.88 -42.54 14.10
C GLU A 86 30.65 -41.27 13.71
N ASP A 87 31.49 -41.36 12.68
CA ASP A 87 32.37 -40.28 12.26
C ASP A 87 31.65 -39.25 11.39
N THR A 88 31.53 -38.02 11.89
CA THR A 88 30.92 -36.87 11.18
C THR A 88 31.64 -36.48 9.89
N ARG A 89 32.90 -36.92 9.70
CA ARG A 89 33.71 -36.71 8.49
C ARG A 89 33.72 -37.91 7.55
N ALA A 90 33.01 -39.00 7.89
CA ALA A 90 32.98 -40.18 7.07
C ALA A 90 32.34 -39.91 5.70
N SER A 91 32.88 -40.59 4.70
CA SER A 91 32.43 -40.56 3.31
C SER A 91 31.90 -41.94 2.90
N VAL A 92 31.23 -42.00 1.74
CA VAL A 92 30.81 -43.25 1.10
C VAL A 92 31.99 -44.22 0.93
N ARG A 93 33.21 -43.71 0.76
CA ARG A 93 34.42 -44.52 0.73
C ARG A 93 34.63 -45.30 2.04
N ASP A 94 34.54 -44.61 3.17
CA ASP A 94 34.78 -45.20 4.50
C ASP A 94 33.71 -46.23 4.83
N LEU A 95 32.48 -46.01 4.36
CA LEU A 95 31.40 -47.00 4.40
C LEU A 95 31.73 -48.25 3.58
N ILE A 96 32.20 -48.10 2.34
CA ILE A 96 32.59 -49.23 1.48
C ILE A 96 33.76 -50.00 2.10
N GLU A 97 34.74 -49.30 2.68
CA GLU A 97 35.88 -49.91 3.38
C GLU A 97 35.44 -50.65 4.65
N ALA A 98 34.54 -50.08 5.45
CA ALA A 98 33.97 -50.74 6.64
C ALA A 98 33.19 -52.02 6.29
N VAL A 99 32.39 -51.98 5.21
CA VAL A 99 31.65 -53.16 4.73
C VAL A 99 32.61 -54.26 4.23
N ARG A 100 33.67 -53.89 3.50
CA ARG A 100 34.70 -54.85 3.04
C ARG A 100 35.52 -55.43 4.19
N HIS A 101 35.78 -54.63 5.23
CA HIS A 101 36.46 -55.13 6.43
C HIS A 101 35.56 -56.08 7.22
N ALA A 102 34.25 -55.84 7.23
CA ALA A 102 33.28 -56.71 7.90
C ALA A 102 33.07 -58.06 7.18
N ASP A 103 33.26 -58.11 5.85
CA ASP A 103 33.18 -59.35 5.08
C ASP A 103 34.15 -59.37 3.89
N ALA A 104 35.21 -60.16 4.02
CA ALA A 104 36.25 -60.35 3.01
C ALA A 104 35.78 -61.17 1.79
N SER A 105 34.60 -61.79 1.83
CA SER A 105 34.04 -62.57 0.71
C SER A 105 33.36 -61.70 -0.37
N LEU A 106 33.17 -60.41 -0.08
CA LEU A 106 32.52 -59.46 -0.98
C LEU A 106 33.47 -59.04 -2.14
N LYS A 107 33.07 -59.36 -3.38
CA LYS A 107 33.81 -58.98 -4.59
C LYS A 107 33.43 -57.56 -5.06
N THR A 108 32.15 -57.21 -4.96
CA THR A 108 31.63 -55.90 -5.35
C THR A 108 30.78 -55.29 -4.23
N VAL A 109 31.11 -54.06 -3.87
CA VAL A 109 30.35 -53.23 -2.91
C VAL A 109 30.16 -51.87 -3.57
N GLU A 110 28.92 -51.54 -3.86
CA GLU A 110 28.56 -50.27 -4.50
C GLU A 110 27.41 -49.62 -3.74
N VAL A 111 27.47 -48.29 -3.61
CA VAL A 111 26.39 -47.49 -3.04
C VAL A 111 25.74 -46.73 -4.18
N ALA A 112 24.43 -46.89 -4.32
CA ALA A 112 23.64 -46.26 -5.37
C ALA A 112 22.39 -45.60 -4.77
N THR A 113 21.78 -44.67 -5.49
CA THR A 113 20.43 -44.18 -5.20
C THR A 113 19.38 -45.26 -5.50
N PRO A 114 18.12 -45.09 -5.02
CA PRO A 114 17.02 -45.99 -5.35
C PRO A 114 16.78 -46.14 -6.86
N ASP A 115 17.10 -45.10 -7.63
CA ASP A 115 17.00 -45.07 -9.10
C ASP A 115 18.17 -45.77 -9.81
N GLY A 116 19.11 -46.36 -9.06
CA GLY A 116 20.23 -47.14 -9.59
C GLY A 116 21.44 -46.30 -10.01
N THR A 117 21.46 -44.99 -9.75
CA THR A 117 22.63 -44.15 -10.04
C THR A 117 23.71 -44.34 -8.98
N LYS A 118 24.94 -44.65 -9.39
CA LYS A 118 26.06 -44.88 -8.46
C LYS A 118 26.48 -43.58 -7.81
N LEU A 119 26.62 -43.58 -6.49
CA LEU A 119 27.07 -42.42 -5.73
C LEU A 119 28.60 -42.34 -5.71
N ALA A 120 29.12 -41.12 -5.80
CA ALA A 120 30.57 -40.90 -5.77
C ALA A 120 31.13 -41.24 -4.37
N ARG A 121 32.34 -41.80 -4.33
CA ARG A 121 33.01 -42.19 -3.07
C ARG A 121 33.27 -41.02 -2.12
N THR A 122 33.30 -39.80 -2.65
CA THR A 122 33.54 -38.55 -1.91
C THR A 122 32.29 -37.97 -1.26
N VAL A 123 31.10 -38.53 -1.54
CA VAL A 123 29.84 -38.08 -0.92
C VAL A 123 29.92 -38.30 0.58
N ARG A 124 29.47 -37.31 1.35
CA ARG A 124 29.50 -37.38 2.82
C ARG A 124 28.41 -38.30 3.35
N LEU A 125 28.70 -38.98 4.45
CA LEU A 125 27.73 -39.86 5.11
C LEU A 125 26.50 -39.09 5.60
N SER A 126 26.64 -37.79 5.93
CA SER A 126 25.53 -36.90 6.29
C SER A 126 24.55 -36.63 5.14
N GLU A 127 25.06 -36.53 3.91
CA GLU A 127 24.23 -36.33 2.71
C GLU A 127 23.60 -37.67 2.29
N LEU A 128 24.33 -38.77 2.45
CA LEU A 128 23.84 -40.11 2.18
C LEU A 128 22.71 -40.52 3.12
N THR A 129 22.85 -40.29 4.44
CA THR A 129 21.85 -40.68 5.45
C THR A 129 20.61 -39.78 5.47
N ALA A 130 20.65 -38.63 4.79
CA ALA A 130 19.49 -37.76 4.59
C ALA A 130 18.54 -38.28 3.50
N MET A 131 19.00 -39.21 2.64
CA MET A 131 18.19 -39.83 1.59
C MET A 131 18.15 -41.35 1.77
N SER A 132 17.14 -42.02 1.21
CA SER A 132 17.18 -43.49 1.09
C SER A 132 18.23 -43.88 0.05
N PHE A 133 19.04 -44.90 0.32
CA PHE A 133 20.08 -45.36 -0.61
C PHE A 133 20.17 -46.88 -0.66
N CYS A 134 20.66 -47.43 -1.77
CA CYS A 134 20.81 -48.86 -2.01
C CYS A 134 22.28 -49.29 -1.89
N LEU A 135 22.55 -50.30 -1.08
CA LEU A 135 23.83 -50.94 -0.89
C LEU A 135 23.84 -52.26 -1.68
N ARG A 136 24.62 -52.31 -2.76
CA ARG A 136 24.75 -53.49 -3.63
C ARG A 136 25.94 -54.33 -3.19
N LEU A 137 25.67 -55.50 -2.65
CA LEU A 137 26.61 -56.49 -2.17
C LEU A 137 26.59 -57.71 -3.10
N ASN A 138 27.58 -57.85 -3.98
CA ASN A 138 27.63 -58.91 -5.00
C ASN A 138 26.33 -58.99 -5.85
N HIS A 139 25.44 -59.94 -5.51
CA HIS A 139 24.16 -60.20 -6.18
C HIS A 139 22.95 -59.72 -5.38
N VAL A 140 23.15 -59.12 -4.19
CA VAL A 140 22.10 -58.68 -3.28
C VAL A 140 22.06 -57.15 -3.22
N SER A 141 20.89 -56.55 -3.39
CA SER A 141 20.63 -55.13 -3.23
C SER A 141 19.86 -54.88 -1.93
N VAL A 142 20.47 -54.13 -1.00
CA VAL A 142 19.84 -53.76 0.27
C VAL A 142 19.45 -52.28 0.22
N LEU A 143 18.17 -51.97 0.37
CA LEU A 143 17.70 -50.59 0.56
C LEU A 143 17.90 -50.20 2.03
N VAL A 144 18.60 -49.09 2.26
CA VAL A 144 18.78 -48.48 3.58
C VAL A 144 17.90 -47.24 3.65
N GLU A 145 16.89 -47.29 4.50
CA GLU A 145 16.00 -46.16 4.80
C GLU A 145 16.44 -45.48 6.10
N GLY A 146 16.56 -44.15 6.07
CA GLY A 146 16.76 -43.36 7.28
C GLY A 146 15.44 -43.13 8.01
N ASP A 147 15.44 -43.25 9.35
CA ASP A 147 14.24 -42.99 10.17
C ASP A 147 13.67 -41.57 9.96
N ALA A 148 14.52 -40.58 9.68
CA ALA A 148 14.08 -39.21 9.36
C ALA A 148 13.30 -39.12 8.03
N ALA A 149 13.81 -39.77 6.97
CA ALA A 149 13.18 -39.75 5.66
C ALA A 149 11.82 -40.50 5.67
N ALA A 150 11.73 -41.61 6.39
CA ALA A 150 10.49 -42.38 6.51
C ALA A 150 9.39 -41.62 7.30
N LEU A 151 9.77 -40.80 8.29
CA LEU A 151 8.83 -39.96 9.03
C LEU A 151 8.32 -38.78 8.19
N ASP A 152 9.19 -38.15 7.41
CA ASP A 152 8.81 -37.06 6.50
C ASP A 152 7.88 -37.54 5.38
N ASP A 153 8.15 -38.72 4.80
CA ASP A 153 7.27 -39.34 3.80
C ASP A 153 5.89 -39.69 4.38
N ARG A 154 5.84 -40.16 5.63
CA ARG A 154 4.57 -40.47 6.28
C ARG A 154 3.76 -39.20 6.56
N ARG A 155 4.43 -38.14 7.02
CA ARG A 155 3.80 -36.83 7.25
C ARG A 155 3.29 -36.20 5.96
N ALA A 156 4.06 -36.27 4.87
CA ALA A 156 3.64 -35.77 3.57
C ALA A 156 2.43 -36.53 3.01
N ARG A 157 2.35 -37.85 3.25
CA ARG A 157 1.17 -38.66 2.90
C ARG A 157 -0.05 -38.27 3.72
N GLU A 158 0.11 -38.08 5.03
CA GLU A 158 -0.96 -37.62 5.94
C GLU A 158 -1.49 -36.24 5.50
N GLU A 159 -0.60 -35.28 5.20
CA GLU A 159 -0.95 -33.96 4.68
C GLU A 159 -1.66 -34.03 3.31
N SER A 160 -1.24 -34.94 2.43
CA SER A 160 -1.86 -35.14 1.11
C SER A 160 -3.27 -35.72 1.23
N VAL A 161 -3.49 -36.65 2.17
CA VAL A 161 -4.82 -37.21 2.45
C VAL A 161 -5.73 -36.12 3.03
N ALA A 162 -5.23 -35.36 4.01
CA ALA A 162 -5.99 -34.26 4.61
C ALA A 162 -6.37 -33.18 3.58
N PHE A 163 -5.45 -32.82 2.67
CA PHE A 163 -5.74 -31.90 1.57
C PHE A 163 -6.83 -32.44 0.63
N ALA A 164 -6.80 -33.74 0.32
CA ALA A 164 -7.82 -34.37 -0.52
C ALA A 164 -9.20 -34.36 0.16
N THR A 165 -9.26 -34.56 1.48
CA THR A 165 -10.50 -34.46 2.27
C THR A 165 -11.08 -33.05 2.23
N VAL A 166 -10.27 -32.02 2.52
CA VAL A 166 -10.72 -30.62 2.47
C VAL A 166 -11.20 -30.24 1.07
N LYS A 167 -10.48 -30.68 0.03
CA LYS A 167 -10.89 -30.45 -1.36
C LYS A 167 -12.24 -31.08 -1.67
N ALA A 168 -12.47 -32.32 -1.23
CA ALA A 168 -13.74 -33.02 -1.45
C ALA A 168 -14.91 -32.36 -0.69
N GLU A 169 -14.67 -31.86 0.53
CA GLU A 169 -15.68 -31.08 1.28
C GLU A 169 -16.07 -29.81 0.54
N ILE A 170 -15.10 -29.10 -0.04
CA ILE A 170 -15.32 -27.87 -0.81
C ILE A 170 -16.08 -28.14 -2.11
N GLU A 171 -15.78 -29.22 -2.82
CA GLU A 171 -16.50 -29.61 -4.03
C GLU A 171 -17.95 -30.02 -3.74
N LYS A 172 -18.22 -30.54 -2.52
CA LYS A 172 -19.56 -30.95 -2.09
C LYS A 172 -20.43 -29.80 -1.59
N ASP A 173 -19.83 -28.67 -1.19
CA ASP A 173 -20.59 -27.55 -0.61
C ASP A 173 -21.44 -26.82 -1.69
N PRO A 174 -22.77 -26.72 -1.50
CA PRO A 174 -23.64 -25.99 -2.41
C PRO A 174 -23.44 -24.46 -2.34
N ARG A 175 -22.79 -23.92 -1.31
CA ARG A 175 -22.58 -22.48 -1.13
C ARG A 175 -21.59 -21.92 -2.15
N LEU A 176 -21.80 -20.66 -2.56
CA LEU A 176 -20.90 -19.93 -3.46
C LEU A 176 -19.80 -19.17 -2.70
N ILE A 177 -20.13 -18.72 -1.49
CA ILE A 177 -19.26 -17.90 -0.63
C ILE A 177 -19.17 -18.58 0.74
N LEU A 178 -17.95 -18.74 1.21
CA LEU A 178 -17.59 -19.32 2.50
C LEU A 178 -16.81 -18.28 3.31
N PRO A 179 -17.15 -18.02 4.58
CA PRO A 179 -16.34 -17.16 5.43
C PRO A 179 -14.93 -17.75 5.66
N LEU A 180 -13.90 -16.90 5.66
CA LEU A 180 -12.49 -17.32 5.84
C LEU A 180 -12.27 -18.12 7.14
N LYS A 181 -12.92 -17.72 8.23
CA LYS A 181 -12.86 -18.44 9.52
C LYS A 181 -13.41 -19.87 9.42
N GLU A 182 -14.44 -20.06 8.60
CA GLU A 182 -15.04 -21.37 8.40
C GLU A 182 -14.11 -22.27 7.57
N PHE A 183 -13.41 -21.71 6.58
CA PHE A 183 -12.36 -22.42 5.84
C PHE A 183 -11.24 -22.94 6.76
N TYR A 184 -10.70 -22.09 7.63
CA TYR A 184 -9.67 -22.53 8.59
C TYR A 184 -10.17 -23.61 9.54
N ARG A 185 -11.44 -23.56 9.95
CA ARG A 185 -12.07 -24.61 10.75
C ARG A 185 -12.13 -25.94 10.01
N MET A 186 -12.46 -25.94 8.71
CA MET A 186 -12.44 -27.18 7.90
C MET A 186 -11.02 -27.75 7.81
N CYS A 187 -10.00 -26.91 7.59
CA CYS A 187 -8.60 -27.35 7.58
C CYS A 187 -8.17 -27.93 8.93
N HIS A 188 -8.57 -27.31 10.04
CA HIS A 188 -8.25 -27.80 11.39
C HIS A 188 -8.94 -29.15 11.67
N ASN A 189 -10.18 -29.35 11.20
CA ASN A 189 -10.89 -30.63 11.34
C ASN A 189 -10.22 -31.77 10.56
N ALA A 190 -9.56 -31.45 9.44
CA ALA A 190 -8.77 -32.40 8.66
C ALA A 190 -7.35 -32.65 9.24
N GLY A 191 -6.99 -32.02 10.36
CA GLY A 191 -5.70 -32.20 11.03
C GLY A 191 -4.58 -31.26 10.56
N ALA A 192 -4.92 -30.16 9.87
CA ALA A 192 -3.93 -29.19 9.39
C ALA A 192 -3.79 -27.97 10.31
N GLU A 193 -2.55 -27.53 10.50
CA GLU A 193 -2.20 -26.29 11.19
C GLU A 193 -2.47 -25.06 10.30
N GLU A 194 -2.68 -23.88 10.88
CA GLU A 194 -3.03 -22.63 10.16
C GLU A 194 -1.99 -22.26 9.09
N ALA A 195 -0.70 -22.49 9.36
CA ALA A 195 0.38 -22.28 8.40
C ALA A 195 0.29 -23.19 7.16
N VAL A 196 -0.26 -24.40 7.32
CA VAL A 196 -0.51 -25.34 6.21
C VAL A 196 -1.79 -24.95 5.47
N ALA A 197 -2.83 -24.52 6.20
CA ALA A 197 -4.08 -24.06 5.62
C ALA A 197 -3.89 -22.85 4.68
N THR A 198 -3.05 -21.88 5.04
CA THR A 198 -2.72 -20.74 4.14
C THR A 198 -1.97 -21.17 2.87
N LYS A 199 -1.16 -22.24 2.94
CA LYS A 199 -0.51 -22.84 1.76
C LYS A 199 -1.54 -23.54 0.89
N TRP A 200 -2.47 -24.28 1.49
CA TRP A 200 -3.55 -24.95 0.77
C TRP A 200 -4.51 -23.97 0.10
N LEU A 201 -4.83 -22.85 0.76
CA LEU A 201 -5.62 -21.77 0.17
C LEU A 201 -4.96 -21.24 -1.11
N ARG A 202 -3.65 -20.98 -1.07
CA ARG A 202 -2.87 -20.57 -2.25
C ARG A 202 -2.81 -21.64 -3.33
N GLU A 203 -2.70 -22.93 -2.98
CA GLU A 203 -2.71 -24.03 -3.95
C GLU A 203 -4.09 -24.21 -4.61
N LEU A 204 -5.17 -24.06 -3.85
CA LEU A 204 -6.56 -24.12 -4.37
C LEU A 204 -6.85 -22.93 -5.30
N GLN A 205 -6.33 -21.75 -4.95
CA GLN A 205 -6.39 -20.57 -5.81
C GLN A 205 -5.55 -20.74 -7.08
N ARG A 206 -4.34 -21.30 -7.01
CA ARG A 206 -3.52 -21.60 -8.19
C ARG A 206 -4.22 -22.56 -9.16
N ARG A 207 -5.05 -23.46 -8.64
CA ARG A 207 -5.85 -24.42 -9.43
C ARG A 207 -7.20 -23.85 -9.89
N ASN A 208 -7.48 -22.57 -9.62
CA ASN A 208 -8.73 -21.87 -9.93
C ASN A 208 -9.99 -22.56 -9.36
N LEU A 209 -9.88 -23.34 -8.28
CA LEU A 209 -11.05 -23.84 -7.58
C LEU A 209 -11.65 -22.76 -6.69
N ILE A 210 -10.80 -21.95 -6.06
CA ILE A 210 -11.21 -20.97 -5.05
C ILE A 210 -10.63 -19.61 -5.39
N VAL A 211 -11.37 -18.54 -5.11
CA VAL A 211 -10.85 -17.17 -5.16
C VAL A 211 -10.99 -16.54 -3.79
N HIS A 212 -9.88 -16.00 -3.30
CA HIS A 212 -9.82 -15.26 -2.06
C HIS A 212 -9.02 -13.98 -2.27
N PHE A 213 -9.45 -12.89 -1.64
CA PHE A 213 -8.83 -11.59 -1.80
C PHE A 213 -8.14 -11.16 -0.50
N ASP A 214 -6.95 -11.72 -0.25
CA ASP A 214 -6.11 -11.40 0.92
C ASP A 214 -5.78 -9.90 1.05
N ARG A 215 -5.77 -9.18 -0.07
CA ARG A 215 -5.38 -7.76 -0.16
C ARG A 215 -6.54 -6.81 -0.43
N SER A 216 -7.78 -7.30 -0.45
CA SER A 216 -8.92 -6.42 -0.65
C SER A 216 -9.07 -5.48 0.55
N LYS A 217 -9.36 -4.21 0.28
CA LYS A 217 -9.73 -3.24 1.33
C LYS A 217 -11.14 -3.51 1.88
N ASN A 218 -11.95 -4.28 1.16
CA ASN A 218 -13.32 -4.54 1.53
C ASN A 218 -13.34 -5.67 2.56
N PRO A 219 -13.79 -5.41 3.81
CA PRO A 219 -13.80 -6.43 4.85
C PRO A 219 -14.74 -7.59 4.50
N GLN A 220 -15.74 -7.36 3.64
CA GLN A 220 -16.63 -8.40 3.15
C GLN A 220 -15.94 -9.37 2.17
N LEU A 221 -15.05 -8.86 1.31
CA LEU A 221 -14.28 -9.67 0.35
C LEU A 221 -13.05 -10.30 1.01
N GLU A 222 -12.40 -9.59 1.93
CA GLU A 222 -11.30 -10.09 2.73
C GLU A 222 -11.74 -11.27 3.60
N ASN A 223 -12.95 -11.25 4.16
CA ASN A 223 -13.46 -12.35 4.96
C ASN A 223 -14.19 -13.43 4.14
N ALA A 224 -14.23 -13.32 2.81
CA ALA A 224 -14.95 -14.22 1.93
C ALA A 224 -14.00 -15.08 1.09
N VAL A 225 -14.36 -16.35 0.94
CA VAL A 225 -13.70 -17.35 0.12
C VAL A 225 -14.73 -17.85 -0.90
N ILE A 226 -14.48 -17.63 -2.18
CA ILE A 226 -15.42 -17.95 -3.26
C ILE A 226 -15.07 -19.32 -3.80
N LEU A 227 -15.97 -20.29 -3.63
CA LEU A 227 -15.72 -21.71 -3.90
C LEU A 227 -15.90 -22.09 -5.38
N ARG A 228 -16.61 -21.27 -6.16
CA ARG A 228 -16.90 -21.53 -7.59
C ARG A 228 -16.81 -20.25 -8.41
N PRO A 229 -15.60 -19.77 -8.73
CA PRO A 229 -15.41 -18.46 -9.36
C PRO A 229 -16.04 -18.35 -10.76
N TYR A 230 -16.22 -19.46 -11.46
CA TYR A 230 -16.79 -19.50 -12.82
C TYR A 230 -18.32 -19.56 -12.86
N SER A 231 -18.99 -19.62 -11.70
CA SER A 231 -20.46 -19.54 -11.68
C SER A 231 -20.89 -18.14 -12.09
N LEU A 232 -21.96 -18.03 -12.89
CA LEU A 232 -22.52 -16.72 -13.23
C LEU A 232 -22.90 -15.95 -11.95
N GLU A 233 -23.45 -16.65 -10.96
CA GLU A 233 -23.89 -16.07 -9.69
C GLU A 233 -22.72 -15.55 -8.84
N SER A 234 -21.57 -16.23 -8.84
CA SER A 234 -20.37 -15.75 -8.13
C SER A 234 -19.78 -14.50 -8.80
N VAL A 235 -19.76 -14.47 -10.13
CA VAL A 235 -19.29 -13.30 -10.89
C VAL A 235 -20.21 -12.10 -10.65
N LEU A 236 -21.53 -12.31 -10.66
CA LEU A 236 -22.50 -11.25 -10.40
C LEU A 236 -22.44 -10.74 -8.95
N THR A 237 -22.28 -11.64 -7.97
CA THR A 237 -22.12 -11.22 -6.56
C THR A 237 -20.81 -10.45 -6.34
N LEU A 238 -19.72 -10.87 -6.99
CA LEU A 238 -18.47 -10.13 -7.01
C LEU A 238 -18.63 -8.74 -7.64
N GLN A 239 -19.25 -8.68 -8.82
CA GLN A 239 -19.50 -7.44 -9.53
C GLN A 239 -20.36 -6.49 -8.68
N ASN A 240 -21.45 -6.98 -8.08
CA ASN A 240 -22.29 -6.18 -7.19
C ASN A 240 -21.53 -5.66 -5.96
N SER A 241 -20.63 -6.48 -5.38
CA SER A 241 -19.82 -6.06 -4.23
C SER A 241 -18.83 -4.96 -4.60
N LEU A 242 -18.21 -5.03 -5.79
CA LEU A 242 -17.29 -4.00 -6.30
C LEU A 242 -18.04 -2.73 -6.76
N ASP A 243 -19.19 -2.91 -7.41
CA ASP A 243 -20.03 -1.82 -7.90
C ASP A 243 -20.67 -1.03 -6.74
N SER A 244 -20.88 -1.66 -5.58
CA SER A 244 -21.43 -0.98 -4.41
C SER A 244 -20.53 0.15 -3.88
N GLU A 245 -19.21 -0.06 -3.85
CA GLU A 245 -18.24 0.96 -3.42
C GLU A 245 -18.18 2.13 -4.40
N LEU A 246 -18.08 1.82 -5.70
CA LEU A 246 -18.09 2.85 -6.74
C LEU A 246 -19.43 3.61 -6.75
N TYR A 247 -20.54 2.91 -6.50
CA TYR A 247 -21.85 3.51 -6.35
C TYR A 247 -21.89 4.48 -5.17
N ASN A 248 -21.35 4.10 -4.01
CA ASN A 248 -21.30 4.96 -2.83
C ASN A 248 -20.48 6.24 -3.09
N ILE A 249 -19.27 6.11 -3.65
CA ILE A 249 -18.41 7.26 -4.00
C ILE A 249 -19.11 8.19 -4.99
N LYS A 250 -19.74 7.62 -6.02
CA LYS A 250 -20.47 8.40 -7.03
C LYS A 250 -21.72 9.07 -6.47
N HIS A 251 -22.42 8.39 -5.55
CA HIS A 251 -23.58 8.93 -4.86
C HIS A 251 -23.17 10.12 -3.99
N ASP A 252 -22.14 9.97 -3.16
CA ASP A 252 -21.62 11.02 -2.28
C ASP A 252 -21.17 12.24 -3.07
N ARG A 253 -20.45 12.03 -4.18
CA ARG A 253 -20.06 13.12 -5.08
C ARG A 253 -21.29 13.89 -5.59
N ARG A 254 -22.32 13.17 -6.08
CA ARG A 254 -23.55 13.80 -6.60
C ARG A 254 -24.30 14.58 -5.51
N VAL A 255 -24.29 14.10 -4.27
CA VAL A 255 -24.90 14.82 -3.14
C VAL A 255 -24.14 16.13 -2.89
N LYS A 256 -22.81 16.09 -2.84
CA LYS A 256 -21.98 17.30 -2.67
C LYS A 256 -22.11 18.28 -3.83
N GLU A 257 -22.19 17.81 -5.07
CA GLU A 257 -22.42 18.66 -6.25
C GLU A 257 -23.77 19.40 -6.16
N ARG A 258 -24.84 18.73 -5.70
CA ARG A 258 -26.13 19.38 -5.46
C ARG A 258 -26.02 20.46 -4.38
N GLN A 259 -25.38 20.14 -3.25
CA GLN A 259 -25.16 21.13 -2.19
C GLN A 259 -24.35 22.33 -2.69
N LEU A 260 -23.32 22.09 -3.52
CA LEU A 260 -22.50 23.15 -4.11
C LEU A 260 -23.32 24.06 -5.04
N THR A 261 -24.21 23.49 -5.85
CA THR A 261 -25.10 24.30 -6.72
C THR A 261 -26.08 25.16 -5.92
N GLU A 262 -26.63 24.63 -4.83
CA GLU A 262 -27.50 25.36 -3.91
C GLU A 262 -26.74 26.50 -3.20
N LEU A 263 -25.56 26.22 -2.65
CA LEU A 263 -24.71 27.21 -1.98
C LEU A 263 -24.26 28.30 -2.95
N ASN A 264 -23.87 27.94 -4.18
CA ASN A 264 -23.52 28.91 -5.22
C ASN A 264 -24.69 29.83 -5.57
N SER A 265 -25.91 29.30 -5.62
CA SER A 265 -27.10 30.13 -5.85
C SER A 265 -27.32 31.14 -4.72
N THR A 266 -27.05 30.74 -3.48
CA THR A 266 -27.15 31.58 -2.29
C THR A 266 -26.06 32.64 -2.26
N LEU A 267 -24.82 32.26 -2.61
CA LEU A 267 -23.69 33.17 -2.75
C LEU A 267 -23.98 34.25 -3.78
N LYS A 268 -24.54 33.90 -4.95
CA LYS A 268 -24.92 34.89 -5.97
C LYS A 268 -25.95 35.90 -5.45
N LYS A 269 -26.96 35.44 -4.70
CA LYS A 269 -27.96 36.32 -4.09
C LYS A 269 -27.33 37.28 -3.08
N LEU A 270 -26.45 36.78 -2.20
CA LEU A 270 -25.74 37.60 -1.22
C LEU A 270 -24.80 38.62 -1.87
N GLN A 271 -24.04 38.21 -2.90
CA GLN A 271 -23.19 39.12 -3.68
C GLN A 271 -24.01 40.20 -4.41
N GLN A 272 -25.20 39.85 -4.91
CA GLN A 272 -26.09 40.83 -5.51
C GLN A 272 -26.51 41.88 -4.47
N VAL A 273 -26.92 41.44 -3.26
CA VAL A 273 -27.27 42.35 -2.16
C VAL A 273 -26.08 43.24 -1.78
N GLU A 274 -24.88 42.68 -1.66
CA GLU A 274 -23.64 43.42 -1.39
C GLU A 274 -23.39 44.51 -2.45
N SER A 275 -23.49 44.15 -3.73
CA SER A 275 -23.30 45.09 -4.84
C SER A 275 -24.34 46.22 -4.83
N GLU A 276 -25.59 45.90 -4.50
CA GLU A 276 -26.66 46.88 -4.37
C GLU A 276 -26.44 47.84 -3.19
N VAL A 277 -25.95 47.31 -2.06
CA VAL A 277 -25.57 48.13 -0.88
C VAL A 277 -24.46 49.09 -1.25
N HIS A 278 -23.40 48.63 -1.91
CA HIS A 278 -22.30 49.49 -2.33
C HIS A 278 -22.72 50.54 -3.35
N LEU A 279 -23.57 50.18 -4.31
CA LEU A 279 -24.12 51.12 -5.29
C LEU A 279 -24.99 52.18 -4.61
N ALA A 280 -25.87 51.78 -3.69
CA ALA A 280 -26.72 52.69 -2.93
C ALA A 280 -25.90 53.61 -2.02
N ALA A 281 -24.86 53.07 -1.36
CA ALA A 281 -23.97 53.82 -0.50
C ALA A 281 -23.16 54.90 -1.25
N ARG A 282 -22.93 54.75 -2.56
CA ARG A 282 -22.19 55.72 -3.38
C ARG A 282 -23.05 56.92 -3.84
N ARG A 283 -24.38 56.78 -3.93
CA ARG A 283 -25.27 57.83 -4.44
C ARG A 283 -25.29 59.08 -3.55
N MET A 284 -25.44 58.90 -2.24
CA MET A 284 -25.55 60.02 -1.30
C MET A 284 -24.25 60.83 -1.16
N PRO A 285 -23.05 60.23 -1.00
CA PRO A 285 -21.79 60.98 -0.99
C PRO A 285 -21.56 61.73 -2.30
N ASN A 286 -21.95 61.17 -3.44
CA ASN A 286 -21.82 61.86 -4.72
C ASN A 286 -22.74 63.08 -4.80
N ALA A 287 -24.00 62.98 -4.35
CA ALA A 287 -24.89 64.13 -4.28
C ALA A 287 -24.34 65.21 -3.32
N GLN A 288 -23.84 64.80 -2.15
CA GLN A 288 -23.22 65.73 -1.19
C GLN A 288 -21.97 66.42 -1.76
N LYS A 289 -21.18 65.75 -2.59
CA LYS A 289 -20.04 66.37 -3.29
C LYS A 289 -20.50 67.48 -4.24
N TRP A 290 -21.54 67.22 -5.04
CA TRP A 290 -22.10 68.23 -5.94
C TRP A 290 -22.71 69.40 -5.18
N VAL A 291 -23.48 69.13 -4.12
CA VAL A 291 -24.03 70.19 -3.25
C VAL A 291 -22.91 71.02 -2.61
N GLY A 292 -21.86 70.37 -2.09
CA GLY A 292 -20.71 71.07 -1.52
C GLY A 292 -19.96 71.92 -2.55
N LEU A 293 -19.79 71.40 -3.77
CA LEU A 293 -19.16 72.13 -4.88
C LEU A 293 -19.99 73.35 -5.29
N THR A 294 -21.29 73.18 -5.53
CA THR A 294 -22.20 74.27 -5.90
C THR A 294 -22.28 75.33 -4.80
N GLY A 295 -22.35 74.90 -3.52
CA GLY A 295 -22.34 75.80 -2.37
C GLY A 295 -21.05 76.61 -2.28
N LEU A 296 -19.90 75.98 -2.50
CA LEU A 296 -18.60 76.65 -2.49
C LEU A 296 -18.48 77.65 -3.66
N THR A 297 -18.90 77.26 -4.85
CA THR A 297 -18.94 78.15 -6.02
C THR A 297 -19.85 79.35 -5.78
N GLY A 298 -21.05 79.15 -5.22
CA GLY A 298 -21.96 80.24 -4.88
C GLY A 298 -21.40 81.17 -3.81
N PHE A 299 -20.75 80.61 -2.78
CA PHE A 299 -20.09 81.38 -1.72
C PHE A 299 -18.98 82.29 -2.28
N TYR A 300 -18.08 81.74 -3.10
CA TYR A 300 -17.04 82.56 -3.73
C TYR A 300 -17.61 83.55 -4.74
N GLY A 301 -18.67 83.20 -5.47
CA GLY A 301 -19.36 84.13 -6.37
C GLY A 301 -19.97 85.33 -5.62
N ALA A 302 -20.58 85.08 -4.46
CA ALA A 302 -21.12 86.14 -3.59
C ALA A 302 -19.99 87.02 -3.03
N LEU A 303 -18.87 86.43 -2.60
CA LEU A 303 -17.70 87.21 -2.17
C LEU A 303 -17.16 88.09 -3.30
N MET A 304 -17.06 87.55 -4.52
CA MET A 304 -16.61 88.33 -5.69
C MET A 304 -17.55 89.51 -5.97
N PHE A 305 -18.87 89.29 -5.97
CA PHE A 305 -19.85 90.36 -6.13
C PHE A 305 -19.72 91.43 -5.03
N CYS A 306 -19.56 91.01 -3.78
CA CYS A 306 -19.35 91.93 -2.67
C CYS A 306 -18.07 92.77 -2.82
N VAL A 307 -16.98 92.21 -3.36
CA VAL A 307 -15.69 92.89 -3.52
C VAL A 307 -15.70 93.90 -4.68
N TRP A 308 -16.42 93.62 -5.77
CA TRP A 308 -16.39 94.48 -6.96
C TRP A 308 -17.54 95.48 -7.04
N ASP A 309 -18.75 95.10 -6.61
CA ASP A 309 -19.94 95.92 -6.82
C ASP A 309 -20.43 96.63 -5.55
N VAL A 310 -20.23 96.06 -4.36
CA VAL A 310 -20.89 96.54 -3.11
C VAL A 310 -19.94 97.22 -2.12
N TYR A 311 -18.82 96.57 -1.79
CA TYR A 311 -17.90 97.01 -0.75
C TYR A 311 -16.50 97.25 -1.31
N SER A 312 -15.79 98.25 -0.78
CA SER A 312 -14.39 98.48 -1.11
C SER A 312 -13.48 97.41 -0.50
N TRP A 313 -12.31 97.19 -1.11
CA TRP A 313 -11.34 96.18 -0.68
C TRP A 313 -10.91 96.33 0.79
N ASP A 314 -10.77 97.56 1.30
CA ASP A 314 -10.37 97.85 2.68
C ASP A 314 -11.33 97.24 3.74
N VAL A 315 -12.62 97.11 3.41
CA VAL A 315 -13.62 96.48 4.30
C VAL A 315 -13.60 94.96 4.16
N MET A 316 -13.37 94.44 2.95
CA MET A 316 -13.40 93.01 2.66
C MET A 316 -12.12 92.28 3.05
N GLU A 317 -10.98 92.97 3.06
CA GLU A 317 -9.67 92.43 3.41
C GLU A 317 -9.68 91.66 4.76
N PRO A 318 -10.02 92.27 5.91
CA PRO A 318 -10.03 91.56 7.19
C PRO A 318 -11.03 90.38 7.21
N ILE A 319 -12.16 90.51 6.53
CA ILE A 319 -13.21 89.46 6.48
C ILE A 319 -12.67 88.22 5.76
N THR A 320 -11.98 88.39 4.63
CA THR A 320 -11.39 87.26 3.90
C THR A 320 -10.29 86.55 4.69
N TYR A 321 -9.49 87.29 5.47
CA TYR A 321 -8.53 86.69 6.40
C TYR A 321 -9.21 85.84 7.48
N PHE A 322 -10.31 86.32 8.09
CA PHE A 322 -11.06 85.53 9.06
C PHE A 322 -11.67 84.25 8.46
N ILE A 323 -12.14 84.30 7.22
CA ILE A 323 -12.65 83.12 6.50
C ILE A 323 -11.54 82.08 6.30
N GLY A 324 -10.36 82.51 5.83
CA GLY A 324 -9.20 81.63 5.65
C GLY A 324 -8.71 81.01 6.96
N PHE A 325 -8.62 81.82 8.03
CA PHE A 325 -8.24 81.35 9.36
C PHE A 325 -9.25 80.33 9.91
N THR A 326 -10.56 80.57 9.71
CA THR A 326 -11.63 79.65 10.12
C THR A 326 -11.51 78.30 9.40
N ALA A 327 -11.14 78.28 8.12
CA ALA A 327 -10.92 77.04 7.38
C ALA A 327 -9.75 76.21 7.95
N VAL A 328 -8.62 76.86 8.27
CA VAL A 328 -7.45 76.20 8.91
C VAL A 328 -7.81 75.70 10.31
N LEU A 329 -8.52 76.50 11.10
CA LEU A 329 -8.98 76.09 12.43
C LEU A 329 -9.94 74.90 12.36
N GLY A 330 -10.88 74.90 11.41
CA GLY A 330 -11.80 73.79 11.17
C GLY A 330 -11.07 72.51 10.76
N ASN A 331 -10.01 72.62 9.96
CA ASN A 331 -9.15 71.51 9.56
C ASN A 331 -8.48 70.84 10.78
N SER A 332 -7.90 71.66 11.66
CA SER A 332 -7.27 71.20 12.91
C SER A 332 -8.28 70.60 13.89
N PHE A 333 -9.48 71.18 13.97
CA PHE A 333 -10.56 70.65 14.82
C PHE A 333 -11.05 69.28 14.32
N TYR A 334 -11.21 69.12 13.00
CA TYR A 334 -11.56 67.84 12.40
C TYR A 334 -10.52 66.75 12.70
N TYR A 335 -9.22 67.09 12.56
CA TYR A 335 -8.12 66.19 12.89
C TYR A 335 -8.18 65.75 14.35
N THR A 336 -8.41 66.68 15.27
CA THR A 336 -8.49 66.40 16.71
C THR A 336 -9.61 65.42 17.04
N ILE A 337 -10.78 65.59 16.43
CA ILE A 337 -11.95 64.73 16.66
C ILE A 337 -11.78 63.36 15.98
N THR A 338 -11.33 63.33 14.73
CA THR A 338 -11.33 62.10 13.92
C THR A 338 -10.02 61.31 14.03
N LYS A 339 -8.95 61.92 14.54
CA LYS A 339 -7.58 61.38 14.58
C LYS A 339 -7.08 60.91 13.20
N LYS A 340 -7.62 61.50 12.13
CA LYS A 340 -7.24 61.22 10.74
C LYS A 340 -7.12 62.53 10.00
N ASP A 341 -6.22 62.55 9.03
CA ASP A 341 -6.01 63.73 8.22
C ASP A 341 -7.29 64.07 7.43
N PRO A 342 -7.68 65.35 7.43
CA PRO A 342 -8.82 65.90 6.67
C PRO A 342 -8.58 65.91 5.15
N THR A 343 -7.98 64.84 4.62
CA THR A 343 -7.87 64.63 3.18
C THR A 343 -9.26 64.40 2.61
N TYR A 344 -9.51 64.96 1.42
CA TYR A 344 -10.76 64.76 0.67
C TYR A 344 -11.15 63.27 0.62
N SER A 345 -10.21 62.39 0.30
CA SER A 345 -10.45 60.94 0.25
C SER A 345 -10.95 60.38 1.59
N ASN A 346 -10.30 60.74 2.71
CA ASN A 346 -10.61 60.20 4.04
C ASN A 346 -12.01 60.60 4.53
N ILE A 347 -12.41 61.85 4.31
CA ILE A 347 -13.72 62.37 4.73
C ILE A 347 -14.84 61.63 3.99
N TRP A 348 -14.71 61.48 2.67
CA TRP A 348 -15.73 60.80 1.85
C TRP A 348 -15.73 59.29 2.05
N GLN A 349 -14.57 58.67 2.23
CA GLN A 349 -14.49 57.25 2.57
C GLN A 349 -15.14 56.97 3.92
N LYS A 350 -14.90 57.80 4.95
CA LYS A 350 -15.56 57.66 6.26
C LYS A 350 -17.08 57.71 6.14
N ARG A 351 -17.62 58.69 5.38
CA ARG A 351 -19.07 58.81 5.14
C ARG A 351 -19.63 57.63 4.33
N TYR A 352 -18.87 57.16 3.34
CA TYR A 352 -19.23 55.99 2.55
C TYR A 352 -19.34 54.74 3.42
N TRP A 353 -18.32 54.43 4.22
CA TRP A 353 -18.31 53.26 5.09
C TRP A 353 -19.39 53.33 6.18
N ALA A 354 -19.63 54.51 6.77
CA ALA A 354 -20.75 54.69 7.69
C ALA A 354 -22.10 54.42 7.02
N ARG A 355 -22.26 54.80 5.75
CA ARG A 355 -23.49 54.52 4.99
C ARG A 355 -23.62 53.05 4.61
N VAL A 356 -22.51 52.39 4.26
CA VAL A 356 -22.48 50.94 4.01
C VAL A 356 -22.91 50.19 5.27
N ASP A 357 -22.40 50.55 6.45
CA ASP A 357 -22.75 49.90 7.72
C ASP A 357 -24.25 50.06 8.08
N VAL A 358 -24.83 51.24 7.83
CA VAL A 358 -26.26 51.45 8.03
C VAL A 358 -27.08 50.61 7.04
N LEU A 359 -26.71 50.61 5.76
CA LEU A 359 -27.43 49.88 4.71
C LEU A 359 -27.28 48.36 4.85
N SER A 360 -26.13 47.87 5.29
CA SER A 360 -25.91 46.44 5.55
C SER A 360 -26.79 45.97 6.70
N LYS A 361 -26.88 46.76 7.78
CA LYS A 361 -27.80 46.49 8.92
C LYS A 361 -29.26 46.51 8.50
N GLU A 362 -29.68 47.51 7.72
CA GLU A 362 -31.06 47.61 7.20
C GLU A 362 -31.43 46.39 6.34
N ARG A 363 -30.50 45.90 5.51
CA ARG A 363 -30.72 44.73 4.64
C ARG A 363 -30.39 43.40 5.30
N LYS A 364 -30.03 43.40 6.60
CA LYS A 364 -29.58 42.21 7.36
C LYS A 364 -28.46 41.44 6.65
N PHE A 365 -27.57 42.16 5.98
CA PHE A 365 -26.41 41.59 5.29
C PHE A 365 -25.22 41.54 6.24
N ASN A 366 -24.77 40.34 6.58
CA ASN A 366 -23.58 40.12 7.38
C ASN A 366 -22.38 39.77 6.48
N PRO A 367 -21.28 40.54 6.51
CA PRO A 367 -20.11 40.25 5.69
C PRO A 367 -19.42 38.93 6.09
N SER A 368 -19.48 38.56 7.37
CA SER A 368 -18.94 37.29 7.87
C SER A 368 -19.64 36.07 7.27
N GLU A 369 -20.97 36.12 7.08
CA GLU A 369 -21.73 35.03 6.47
C GLU A 369 -21.29 34.78 5.02
N LEU A 370 -20.91 35.84 4.29
CA LEU A 370 -20.39 35.71 2.93
C LEU A 370 -19.02 35.03 2.91
N GLU A 371 -18.13 35.38 3.84
CA GLU A 371 -16.81 34.77 3.96
C GLU A 371 -16.91 33.30 4.36
N GLU A 372 -17.74 32.98 5.35
CA GLU A 372 -18.04 31.61 5.76
C GLU A 372 -18.63 30.77 4.62
N LEU A 373 -19.56 31.36 3.85
CA LEU A 373 -20.16 30.69 2.71
C LEU A 373 -19.14 30.40 1.60
N LYS A 374 -18.23 31.35 1.31
CA LYS A 374 -17.13 31.14 0.36
C LYS A 374 -16.18 30.04 0.83
N ALA A 375 -15.83 30.02 2.11
CA ALA A 375 -14.99 28.97 2.69
C ALA A 375 -15.65 27.60 2.55
N ARG A 376 -16.94 27.49 2.89
CA ARG A 376 -17.70 26.24 2.76
C ARG A 376 -17.81 25.73 1.32
N ILE A 377 -17.92 26.64 0.34
CA ILE A 377 -17.91 26.27 -1.07
C ILE A 377 -16.53 25.74 -1.47
N ALA A 378 -15.44 26.40 -1.07
CA ALA A 378 -14.08 25.94 -1.35
C ALA A 378 -13.81 24.55 -0.74
N ASP A 379 -14.29 24.29 0.47
CA ASP A 379 -14.18 22.98 1.12
C ASP A 379 -14.94 21.90 0.34
N LEU A 380 -16.17 22.20 -0.12
CA LEU A 380 -16.95 21.27 -0.95
C LEU A 380 -16.33 21.02 -2.31
N GLU A 381 -15.74 22.05 -2.94
CA GLU A 381 -15.00 21.90 -4.20
C GLU A 381 -13.81 20.96 -4.02
N ASN A 382 -13.02 21.14 -2.95
CA ASN A 382 -11.92 20.26 -2.61
C ASN A 382 -12.40 18.82 -2.39
N ASP A 383 -13.46 18.63 -1.64
CA ASP A 383 -14.08 17.32 -1.41
C ASP A 383 -14.54 16.64 -2.71
N ILE A 384 -15.19 17.38 -3.61
CA ILE A 384 -15.63 16.86 -4.91
C ILE A 384 -14.41 16.49 -5.76
N THR A 385 -13.35 17.32 -5.76
CA THR A 385 -12.12 17.00 -6.51
C THR A 385 -11.48 15.72 -5.98
N LEU A 386 -11.40 15.52 -4.66
CA LEU A 386 -10.90 14.31 -4.03
C LEU A 386 -11.74 13.10 -4.44
N LEU A 387 -13.06 13.15 -4.29
CA LEU A 387 -13.95 12.05 -4.69
C LEU A 387 -13.82 11.72 -6.18
N SER A 388 -13.63 12.73 -7.03
CA SER A 388 -13.38 12.53 -8.46
C SER A 388 -12.03 11.85 -8.75
N GLN A 389 -11.00 12.13 -7.94
CA GLN A 389 -9.71 11.46 -8.04
C GLN A 389 -9.83 10.00 -7.60
N TRP A 390 -10.55 9.73 -6.51
CA TRP A 390 -10.79 8.37 -6.02
C TRP A 390 -11.55 7.55 -7.06
N GLU A 391 -12.62 8.10 -7.65
CA GLU A 391 -13.34 7.46 -8.76
C GLU A 391 -12.40 7.10 -9.94
N LYS A 392 -11.49 8.00 -10.32
CA LYS A 392 -10.51 7.74 -11.39
C LYS A 392 -9.48 6.67 -11.02
N VAL A 393 -9.01 6.65 -9.77
CA VAL A 393 -8.04 5.65 -9.29
C VAL A 393 -8.66 4.26 -9.23
N GLU A 394 -9.90 4.15 -8.76
CA GLU A 394 -10.65 2.89 -8.71
C GLU A 394 -10.87 2.33 -10.12
N VAL A 395 -11.33 3.18 -11.05
CA VAL A 395 -11.58 2.80 -12.45
C VAL A 395 -10.27 2.51 -13.21
N GLY A 396 -9.19 3.20 -12.86
CA GLY A 396 -7.85 3.04 -13.45
C GLY A 396 -7.04 1.88 -12.89
N SER A 397 -7.54 1.17 -11.87
CA SER A 397 -6.91 -0.03 -11.30
C SER A 397 -7.58 -1.35 -11.74
N PRO A 398 -7.89 -1.61 -13.03
CA PRO A 398 -8.47 -2.89 -13.43
C PRO A 398 -7.43 -4.03 -13.51
N THR A 399 -6.22 -3.84 -12.98
CA THR A 399 -5.14 -4.82 -13.07
C THR A 399 -4.47 -5.04 -11.72
N LEU A 400 -4.94 -6.03 -10.97
CA LEU A 400 -4.08 -6.83 -10.11
C LEU A 400 -4.39 -8.31 -10.39
N HIS A 401 -3.37 -8.96 -10.94
CA HIS A 401 -3.29 -10.34 -11.45
C HIS A 401 -3.72 -11.43 -10.46
#